data_AF-A0A931E424-F1
#
_entry.id   AF-A0A931E424-F1
#
_cell.length_a   1.000
_cell.length_b   1.000
_cell.length_c   1.000
_cell.angle_alpha   90.00
_cell.angle_beta   90.00
_cell.angle_gamma   90.00
#
_symmetry.space_group_name_H-M   'P 1'
#
loop_
_entity.id
_entity.type
_entity.pdbx_description
1 polymer ?
#
loop_
_entity_poly.entity_id
_entity_poly.type
_entity_poly.pdbx_seq_one_letter_code
_entity_poly.pdbx_strand_id
1 'polypeptide(L)'
;MEDLISLRMAVRVDQSGSLLSDYQTAQPWMQKPKEAAQLVTRYFLTDAAFVVALESEDKQLLEGMAHALKTPAFPLFMGRRSCPVHPGLVIGVRAGGCEEALRNHEVWHATELHKRQSPRSVSLAVYVDAKPGEPGAVQRQDVPLSFDPQHRQYGWRSVIRSDDVVLDNPLGTALRDSADVFFETVMRA
;
A
#
# COMPACT_ATOMS: atom_id res chain seq x y z
N MET A 1 -15.36 4.22 15.70
CA MET A 1 -15.24 3.57 14.37
C MET A 1 -15.98 4.40 13.32
N GLU A 2 -17.17 4.94 13.64
CA GLU A 2 -17.88 5.86 12.75
C GLU A 2 -17.02 7.04 12.28
N ASP A 3 -16.20 7.60 13.18
CA ASP A 3 -15.18 8.63 12.94
C ASP A 3 -14.10 8.23 11.92
N LEU A 4 -13.72 6.95 11.87
CA LEU A 4 -12.71 6.44 10.94
C LEU A 4 -13.29 6.06 9.58
N ILE A 5 -14.58 5.69 9.53
CA ILE A 5 -15.26 5.28 8.29
C ILE A 5 -15.51 6.50 7.38
N SER A 6 -15.67 7.69 7.94
CA SER A 6 -15.86 8.93 7.17
C SER A 6 -14.58 9.46 6.51
N LEU A 7 -13.40 8.89 6.81
CA LEU A 7 -12.15 9.34 6.23
C LEU A 7 -12.08 9.01 4.74
N ARG A 8 -11.73 10.02 3.93
CA ARG A 8 -11.39 9.80 2.52
C ARG A 8 -9.94 9.36 2.41
N MET A 9 -9.68 8.45 1.48
CA MET A 9 -8.37 7.87 1.28
C MET A 9 -7.89 8.04 -0.16
N ALA A 10 -6.60 8.31 -0.28
CA ALA A 10 -5.87 8.20 -1.54
C ALA A 10 -4.61 7.36 -1.32
N VAL A 11 -4.23 6.58 -2.33
CA VAL A 11 -3.06 5.70 -2.32
C VAL A 11 -2.26 5.93 -3.59
N ARG A 12 -0.99 6.30 -3.44
CA ARG A 12 -0.01 6.32 -4.54
C ARG A 12 0.85 5.06 -4.47
N VAL A 13 1.02 4.41 -5.61
CA VAL A 13 1.86 3.22 -5.76
C VAL A 13 3.27 3.68 -6.13
N ASP A 14 4.17 3.69 -5.16
CA ASP A 14 5.57 4.10 -5.38
C ASP A 14 6.41 2.93 -5.92
N GLN A 15 6.12 1.70 -5.50
CA GLN A 15 6.69 0.49 -6.06
C GLN A 15 5.65 -0.64 -5.97
N SER A 16 5.21 -1.16 -7.12
CA SER A 16 4.12 -2.16 -7.16
C SER A 16 4.47 -3.48 -6.46
N GLY A 17 5.77 -3.81 -6.40
CA GLY A 17 6.28 -5.06 -5.86
C GLY A 17 5.95 -6.28 -6.72
N SER A 18 6.11 -7.46 -6.13
CA SER A 18 5.85 -8.76 -6.75
C SER A 18 5.04 -9.66 -5.81
N LEU A 19 4.31 -10.63 -6.38
CA LEU A 19 3.50 -11.56 -5.60
C LEU A 19 4.37 -12.71 -5.08
N LEU A 20 4.40 -12.90 -3.76
CA LEU A 20 5.01 -14.06 -3.10
C LEU A 20 3.91 -15.03 -2.66
N SER A 21 4.06 -16.31 -3.03
CA SER A 21 3.22 -17.42 -2.56
C SER A 21 3.95 -18.17 -1.44
N ASP A 22 3.43 -18.09 -0.23
CA ASP A 22 3.99 -18.73 0.96
C ASP A 22 3.14 -19.93 1.39
N TYR A 23 3.78 -21.09 1.53
CA TYR A 23 3.15 -22.36 1.88
C TYR A 23 3.33 -22.61 3.38
N GLN A 24 2.29 -22.34 4.15
CA GLN A 24 2.34 -22.41 5.61
C GLN A 24 1.67 -23.68 6.12
N THR A 25 2.39 -24.47 6.92
CA THR A 25 1.84 -25.63 7.61
C THR A 25 1.51 -25.30 9.06
N ALA A 26 0.35 -25.77 9.52
CA ALA A 26 -0.05 -25.68 10.91
C ALA A 26 -0.35 -27.08 11.44
N GLN A 27 0.30 -27.45 12.54
CA GLN A 27 0.04 -28.70 13.24
C GLN A 27 -0.11 -28.42 14.73
N PRO A 28 -1.19 -28.87 15.39
CA PRO A 28 -1.37 -28.73 16.83
C PRO A 28 -0.50 -29.76 17.56
N TRP A 29 0.82 -29.67 17.40
CA TRP A 29 1.79 -30.69 17.82
C TRP A 29 1.74 -31.00 19.33
N MET A 30 1.42 -30.00 20.16
CA MET A 30 1.27 -30.18 21.61
C MET A 30 0.04 -30.99 22.01
N GLN A 31 -1.04 -30.94 21.23
CA GLN A 31 -2.32 -31.58 21.56
C GLN A 31 -2.50 -32.89 20.77
N LYS A 32 -2.04 -32.92 19.52
CA LYS A 32 -2.20 -34.03 18.58
C LYS A 32 -0.95 -34.18 17.70
N PRO A 33 0.16 -34.71 18.26
CA PRO A 33 1.45 -34.80 17.56
C PRO A 33 1.45 -35.74 16.34
N LYS A 34 0.46 -36.62 16.21
CA LYS A 34 0.32 -37.57 15.10
C LYS A 34 -0.67 -37.12 14.01
N GLU A 35 -1.38 -36.01 14.21
CA GLU A 35 -2.33 -35.48 13.22
C GLU A 35 -1.55 -34.86 12.05
N ALA A 36 -2.06 -35.04 10.83
CA ALA A 36 -1.44 -34.45 9.65
C ALA A 36 -1.44 -32.91 9.74
N ALA A 37 -0.33 -32.30 9.30
CA ALA A 37 -0.26 -30.85 9.22
C ALA A 37 -1.25 -30.32 8.17
N GLN A 38 -1.97 -29.25 8.51
CA GLN A 38 -2.82 -28.54 7.56
C GLN A 38 -1.97 -27.56 6.77
N LEU A 39 -2.07 -27.61 5.44
CA LEU A 39 -1.39 -26.70 4.54
C LEU A 39 -2.31 -25.54 4.15
N VAL A 40 -1.82 -24.31 4.25
CA VAL A 40 -2.49 -23.10 3.80
C VAL A 40 -1.53 -22.28 2.94
N THR A 41 -1.98 -21.90 1.74
CA THR A 41 -1.24 -20.97 0.90
C THR A 41 -1.64 -19.54 1.22
N ARG A 42 -0.66 -18.67 1.44
CA ARG A 42 -0.87 -17.24 1.69
C ARG A 42 -0.09 -16.40 0.70
N TYR A 43 -0.75 -15.39 0.15
CA TYR A 43 -0.14 -14.47 -0.79
C TYR A 43 0.28 -13.17 -0.11
N PHE A 44 1.47 -12.69 -0.45
CA PHE A 44 2.08 -11.45 0.03
C PHE A 44 2.55 -10.60 -1.14
N LEU A 45 2.64 -9.29 -0.95
CA LEU A 45 3.39 -8.42 -1.84
C LEU A 45 4.79 -8.20 -1.26
N THR A 46 5.81 -8.45 -2.06
CA THR A 46 7.23 -8.27 -1.74
C THR A 46 7.81 -7.08 -2.49
N ASP A 47 8.74 -6.37 -1.85
CA ASP A 47 9.36 -5.15 -2.39
C ASP A 47 8.32 -4.14 -2.90
N ALA A 48 7.17 -4.03 -2.21
CA ALA A 48 6.13 -3.08 -2.52
C ALA A 48 6.21 -1.86 -1.59
N ALA A 49 5.91 -0.68 -2.13
CA ALA A 49 5.88 0.57 -1.39
C ALA A 49 4.70 1.44 -1.83
N PHE A 50 4.00 1.99 -0.85
CA PHE A 50 2.82 2.82 -1.05
C PHE A 50 2.90 4.05 -0.17
N VAL A 51 2.38 5.17 -0.68
CA VAL A 51 2.12 6.38 0.13
C VAL A 51 0.61 6.54 0.24
N VAL A 52 0.11 6.60 1.47
CA VAL A 52 -1.33 6.73 1.75
C VAL A 52 -1.57 8.11 2.35
N ALA A 53 -2.55 8.81 1.81
CA ALA A 53 -3.08 10.04 2.38
C ALA A 53 -4.51 9.81 2.89
N LEU A 54 -4.76 10.26 4.12
CA LEU A 54 -6.09 10.28 4.73
C LEU A 54 -6.55 11.72 4.86
N GLU A 55 -7.80 11.97 4.48
CA GLU A 55 -8.44 13.28 4.50
C GLU A 55 -9.60 13.28 5.49
N SER A 56 -9.64 14.34 6.31
CA SER A 56 -10.70 14.64 7.27
C SER A 56 -10.86 16.16 7.36
N GLU A 57 -12.07 16.63 7.60
CA GLU A 57 -12.34 18.02 7.98
C GLU A 57 -11.83 18.32 9.40
N ASP A 58 -11.74 17.29 10.24
CA ASP A 58 -11.20 17.40 11.60
C ASP A 58 -9.68 17.16 11.60
N LYS A 59 -8.92 18.25 11.70
CA LYS A 59 -7.47 18.22 11.82
C LYS A 59 -7.01 17.53 13.12
N GLN A 60 -7.73 17.69 14.23
CA GLN A 60 -7.35 17.10 15.51
C GLN A 60 -7.43 15.57 15.46
N LEU A 61 -8.42 15.02 14.74
CA LEU A 61 -8.51 13.60 14.45
C LEU A 61 -7.25 13.10 13.71
N LEU A 62 -6.82 13.79 12.64
CA LEU A 62 -5.62 13.42 11.88
C LEU A 62 -4.34 13.49 12.75
N GLU A 63 -4.20 14.53 13.56
CA GLU A 63 -3.07 14.69 14.49
C GLU A 63 -3.07 13.59 15.57
N GLY A 64 -4.24 13.25 16.11
CA GLY A 64 -4.42 12.16 17.07
C GLY A 64 -4.03 10.80 16.49
N MET A 65 -4.46 10.49 15.26
CA MET A 65 -4.04 9.27 14.56
C MET A 65 -2.53 9.24 14.33
N ALA A 66 -1.94 10.36 13.85
CA ALA A 66 -0.50 10.46 13.64
C ALA A 66 0.28 10.23 14.94
N HIS A 67 -0.21 10.72 16.07
CA HIS A 67 0.37 10.47 17.39
C HIS A 67 0.25 9.00 17.80
N ALA A 68 -0.94 8.41 17.69
CA ALA A 68 -1.20 7.02 18.04
C ALA A 68 -0.36 6.04 17.20
N LEU A 69 -0.13 6.33 15.92
CA LEU A 69 0.75 5.53 15.06
C LEU A 69 2.23 5.62 15.45
N LYS A 70 2.67 6.75 16.02
CA LYS A 70 4.03 6.93 16.54
C LYS A 70 4.22 6.34 17.94
N THR A 71 3.14 6.24 18.71
CA THR A 71 3.14 5.73 20.09
C THR A 71 2.07 4.64 20.26
N PRO A 72 2.22 3.51 19.54
CA PRO A 72 1.13 2.57 19.41
C PRO A 72 0.95 1.73 20.67
N ALA A 73 -0.30 1.55 21.11
CA ALA A 73 -0.64 0.67 22.22
C ALA A 73 -0.45 -0.82 21.88
N PHE A 74 -0.43 -1.17 20.58
CA PHE A 74 -0.24 -2.53 20.07
C PHE A 74 0.83 -2.55 18.98
N PRO A 75 1.58 -3.66 18.79
CA PRO A 75 2.52 -3.78 17.68
C PRO A 75 1.85 -3.55 16.32
N LEU A 76 2.42 -2.66 15.51
CA LEU A 76 1.92 -2.32 14.19
C LEU A 76 2.43 -3.29 13.12
N PHE A 77 1.59 -3.59 12.14
CA PHE A 77 1.92 -4.47 11.02
C PHE A 77 1.15 -4.09 9.75
N MET A 78 1.71 -4.43 8.59
CA MET A 78 1.11 -4.18 7.26
C MET A 78 0.31 -5.41 6.82
N GLY A 79 -0.97 -5.45 7.19
CA GLY A 79 -1.90 -6.53 6.83
C GLY A 79 -1.80 -7.76 7.74
N ARG A 80 -0.64 -8.45 7.76
CA ARG A 80 -0.40 -9.62 8.63
C ARG A 80 0.71 -9.33 9.63
N ARG A 81 0.64 -9.92 10.83
CA ARG A 81 1.63 -9.72 11.91
C ARG A 81 3.08 -10.07 11.53
N SER A 82 3.27 -10.91 10.52
CA SER A 82 4.59 -11.25 9.97
C SER A 82 5.22 -10.14 9.12
N CYS A 83 4.47 -9.08 8.79
CA CYS A 83 4.91 -7.96 7.97
C CYS A 83 5.02 -6.71 8.86
N PRO A 84 6.19 -6.45 9.49
CA PRO A 84 6.37 -5.29 10.37
C PRO A 84 6.25 -3.98 9.57
N VAL A 85 5.86 -2.90 10.25
CA VAL A 85 5.79 -1.58 9.63
C VAL A 85 7.16 -0.95 9.40
N HIS A 86 7.27 -0.11 8.37
CA HIS A 86 8.44 0.72 8.15
C HIS A 86 8.58 1.79 9.27
N PRO A 87 9.79 2.09 9.78
CA PRO A 87 9.99 3.06 10.87
C PRO A 87 9.51 4.48 10.53
N GLY A 88 9.50 4.84 9.25
CA GLY A 88 8.97 6.10 8.74
C GLY A 88 7.48 6.08 8.38
N LEU A 89 6.65 5.30 9.07
CA LEU A 89 5.23 5.10 8.72
C LEU A 89 4.45 6.43 8.61
N VAL A 90 4.69 7.37 9.52
CA VAL A 90 4.00 8.67 9.55
C VAL A 90 4.87 9.74 8.91
N ILE A 91 4.53 10.14 7.68
CA ILE A 91 5.20 11.22 6.93
C ILE A 91 4.81 12.60 7.52
N GLY A 92 3.54 12.79 7.84
CA GLY A 92 3.04 13.98 8.53
C GLY A 92 1.62 14.36 8.14
N VAL A 93 1.13 15.45 8.73
CA VAL A 93 -0.16 16.07 8.43
C VAL A 93 0.09 17.30 7.55
N ARG A 94 -0.74 17.51 6.53
CA ARG A 94 -0.67 18.64 5.58
C ARG A 94 -2.07 19.22 5.40
N ALA A 95 -2.15 20.48 4.99
CA ALA A 95 -3.39 21.07 4.52
C ALA A 95 -3.68 20.61 3.08
N GLY A 96 -4.95 20.59 2.69
CA GLY A 96 -5.40 20.17 1.36
C GLY A 96 -6.08 18.80 1.36
N GLY A 97 -6.55 18.38 0.18
CA GLY A 97 -7.18 17.07 -0.01
C GLY A 97 -6.16 15.92 -0.04
N CYS A 98 -6.62 14.69 0.18
CA CYS A 98 -5.74 13.51 0.17
C CYS A 98 -5.02 13.32 -1.17
N GLU A 99 -5.70 13.53 -2.30
CA GLU A 99 -5.10 13.43 -3.63
C GLU A 99 -4.06 14.53 -3.86
N GLU A 100 -4.39 15.78 -3.54
CA GLU A 100 -3.48 16.93 -3.64
C GLU A 100 -2.22 16.70 -2.80
N ALA A 101 -2.38 16.18 -1.57
CA ALA A 101 -1.27 15.85 -0.70
C ALA A 101 -0.32 14.82 -1.32
N LEU A 102 -0.83 13.81 -2.04
CA LEU A 102 0.00 12.83 -2.75
C LEU A 102 0.68 13.40 -3.99
N ARG A 103 0.01 14.30 -4.72
CA ARG A 103 0.59 15.00 -5.88
C ARG A 103 1.74 15.92 -5.48
N ASN A 104 1.60 16.63 -4.37
CA ASN A 104 2.60 17.55 -3.84
C ASN A 104 3.72 16.86 -3.04
N HIS A 105 3.61 15.56 -2.78
CA HIS A 105 4.62 14.80 -2.05
C HIS A 105 5.72 14.30 -3.02
N GLU A 106 6.74 15.11 -3.26
CA GLU A 106 7.76 14.84 -4.28
C GLU A 106 8.73 13.68 -3.96
N VAL A 107 8.71 13.15 -2.74
CA VAL A 107 9.60 12.05 -2.36
C VAL A 107 9.07 10.73 -2.92
N TRP A 108 9.86 10.10 -3.78
CA TRP A 108 9.62 8.75 -4.28
C TRP A 108 10.18 7.68 -3.32
N HIS A 109 9.31 6.85 -2.76
CA HIS A 109 9.62 5.76 -1.83
C HIS A 109 9.74 4.43 -2.57
N ALA A 110 10.94 4.14 -3.06
CA ALA A 110 11.26 2.87 -3.73
C ALA A 110 12.66 2.40 -3.32
N THR A 111 12.95 1.10 -3.48
CA THR A 111 14.29 0.57 -3.23
C THR A 111 15.28 1.20 -4.20
N GLU A 112 16.53 1.36 -3.77
CA GLU A 112 17.55 1.97 -4.62
C GLU A 112 17.76 1.18 -5.94
N LEU A 113 17.68 -0.15 -5.86
CA LEU A 113 17.71 -1.02 -7.05
C LEU A 113 16.59 -0.67 -8.02
N HIS A 114 15.35 -0.52 -7.52
CA HIS A 114 14.21 -0.15 -8.36
C HIS A 114 14.39 1.23 -8.99
N LYS A 115 14.86 2.22 -8.21
CA LYS A 115 15.15 3.56 -8.72
C LYS A 115 16.17 3.54 -9.85
N ARG A 116 17.24 2.75 -9.73
CA ARG A 116 18.26 2.61 -10.78
C ARG A 116 17.75 1.89 -12.04
N GLN A 117 16.78 0.99 -11.90
CA GLN A 117 16.20 0.24 -13.01
C GLN A 117 15.09 1.01 -13.74
N SER A 118 14.46 1.96 -13.07
CA SER A 118 13.42 2.80 -13.65
C SER A 118 13.97 3.95 -14.50
N PRO A 119 13.16 4.52 -15.41
CA PRO A 119 13.53 5.72 -16.17
C PRO A 119 13.74 6.94 -15.27
N ARG A 120 14.33 8.00 -15.84
CA ARG A 120 14.46 9.31 -15.18
C ARG A 120 13.15 10.02 -14.86
N SER A 121 12.09 9.75 -15.62
CA SER A 121 10.75 10.25 -15.33
C SER A 121 9.86 9.06 -15.03
N VAL A 122 9.31 9.00 -13.82
CA VAL A 122 8.48 7.88 -13.36
C VAL A 122 7.03 8.33 -13.17
N SER A 123 6.11 7.54 -13.72
CA SER A 123 4.66 7.76 -13.58
C SER A 123 4.13 6.83 -12.49
N LEU A 124 3.62 7.41 -11.39
CA LEU A 124 3.14 6.68 -10.22
C LEU A 124 1.62 6.68 -10.19
N ALA A 125 1.01 5.49 -10.21
CA ALA A 125 -0.44 5.36 -10.19
C ALA A 125 -1.03 5.86 -8.86
N VAL A 126 -2.13 6.61 -8.94
CA VAL A 126 -2.89 7.10 -7.79
C VAL A 126 -4.31 6.54 -7.83
N TYR A 127 -4.76 6.01 -6.69
CA TYR A 127 -6.12 5.54 -6.47
C TYR A 127 -6.76 6.37 -5.38
N VAL A 128 -7.99 6.82 -5.59
CA VAL A 128 -8.71 7.68 -4.65
C VAL A 128 -10.13 7.16 -4.42
N ASP A 129 -10.69 7.49 -3.26
CA ASP A 129 -12.11 7.30 -3.02
C ASP A 129 -12.93 8.12 -4.03
N ALA A 130 -13.75 7.41 -4.80
CA ALA A 130 -14.59 7.99 -5.83
C ALA A 130 -15.76 8.75 -5.20
N LYS A 131 -16.16 9.84 -5.85
CA LYS A 131 -17.38 10.57 -5.51
C LYS A 131 -18.61 9.73 -5.91
N PRO A 132 -19.76 9.92 -5.24
CA PRO A 132 -20.99 9.24 -5.62
C PRO A 132 -21.33 9.44 -7.11
N GLY A 133 -21.48 8.34 -7.85
CA GLY A 133 -21.84 8.37 -9.28
C GLY A 133 -20.69 8.70 -10.24
N GLU A 134 -19.44 8.75 -9.76
CA GLU A 134 -18.29 9.04 -10.61
C GLU A 134 -18.05 7.91 -11.64
N PRO A 135 -17.97 8.23 -12.94
CA PRO A 135 -17.76 7.22 -13.99
C PRO A 135 -16.42 6.50 -13.83
N GLY A 136 -16.40 5.19 -14.07
CA GLY A 136 -15.17 4.39 -14.00
C GLY A 136 -14.78 3.96 -12.58
N ALA A 137 -15.57 4.27 -11.56
CA ALA A 137 -15.36 3.79 -10.21
C ALA A 137 -15.53 2.26 -10.11
N VAL A 138 -14.62 1.61 -9.39
CA VAL A 138 -14.61 0.17 -9.11
C VAL A 138 -15.02 -0.06 -7.66
N GLN A 139 -15.95 -0.99 -7.44
CA GLN A 139 -16.40 -1.37 -6.11
C GLN A 139 -15.37 -2.26 -5.40
N ARG A 140 -15.07 -1.94 -4.14
CA ARG A 140 -14.19 -2.70 -3.24
C ARG A 140 -14.89 -2.92 -1.90
N GLN A 141 -14.82 -4.14 -1.38
CA GLN A 141 -15.44 -4.48 -0.10
C GLN A 141 -14.41 -4.42 1.04
N ASP A 142 -14.05 -3.21 1.44
CA ASP A 142 -12.96 -2.95 2.40
C ASP A 142 -13.31 -1.98 3.54
N VAL A 143 -14.53 -1.42 3.56
CA VAL A 143 -14.97 -0.53 4.66
C VAL A 143 -15.17 -1.36 5.92
N PRO A 144 -14.41 -1.16 7.01
CA PRO A 144 -14.52 -2.02 8.18
C PRO A 144 -15.77 -1.66 8.99
N LEU A 145 -16.80 -2.51 8.92
CA LEU A 145 -18.02 -2.34 9.72
C LEU A 145 -17.90 -3.03 11.08
N SER A 146 -17.16 -4.15 11.14
CA SER A 146 -16.87 -4.87 12.37
C SER A 146 -15.54 -5.61 12.29
N PHE A 147 -14.72 -5.47 13.34
CA PHE A 147 -13.50 -6.27 13.55
C PHE A 147 -13.69 -7.44 14.51
N ASP A 148 -14.91 -7.72 14.99
CA ASP A 148 -15.19 -8.85 15.87
C ASP A 148 -14.69 -10.15 15.24
N PRO A 149 -13.81 -10.93 15.90
CA PRO A 149 -13.33 -12.20 15.37
C PRO A 149 -14.44 -13.22 15.09
N GLN A 150 -15.57 -13.16 15.79
CA GLN A 150 -16.72 -14.04 15.57
C GLN A 150 -17.59 -13.56 14.40
N HIS A 151 -17.61 -12.25 14.14
CA HIS A 151 -18.48 -11.64 13.13
C HIS A 151 -17.85 -10.42 12.47
N ARG A 152 -16.80 -10.68 11.70
CA ARG A 152 -16.09 -9.67 10.92
C ARG A 152 -16.92 -9.26 9.70
N GLN A 153 -17.13 -7.97 9.51
CA GLN A 153 -17.96 -7.42 8.43
C GLN A 153 -17.26 -6.29 7.68
N TYR A 154 -17.46 -6.26 6.37
CA TYR A 154 -16.95 -5.23 5.48
C TYR A 154 -18.05 -4.70 4.55
N GLY A 155 -18.12 -3.37 4.45
CA GLY A 155 -18.97 -2.63 3.53
C GLY A 155 -18.26 -2.28 2.22
N TRP A 156 -18.98 -1.61 1.33
CA TRP A 156 -18.50 -1.23 0.01
C TRP A 156 -17.94 0.18 -0.04
N ARG A 157 -16.85 0.34 -0.77
CA ARG A 157 -16.17 1.60 -1.14
C ARG A 157 -16.06 1.65 -2.65
N SER A 158 -16.27 2.83 -3.22
CA SER A 158 -16.01 3.07 -4.64
C SER A 158 -14.63 3.70 -4.80
N VAL A 159 -13.78 3.13 -5.65
CA VAL A 159 -12.40 3.58 -5.87
C VAL A 159 -12.19 3.89 -7.35
N ILE A 160 -11.56 5.01 -7.66
CA ILE A 160 -11.19 5.39 -9.04
C ILE A 160 -9.68 5.59 -9.15
N ARG A 161 -9.11 5.26 -10.32
CA ARG A 161 -7.73 5.62 -10.65
C ARG A 161 -7.72 7.06 -11.14
N SER A 162 -7.02 7.93 -10.42
CA SER A 162 -6.79 9.31 -10.85
C SER A 162 -5.57 9.39 -11.79
N ASP A 163 -5.31 10.57 -12.35
CA ASP A 163 -4.12 10.82 -13.14
C ASP A 163 -2.86 10.51 -12.34
N ASP A 164 -1.89 9.86 -12.97
CA ASP A 164 -0.64 9.49 -12.32
C ASP A 164 0.14 10.72 -11.82
N VAL A 165 0.99 10.51 -10.81
CA VAL A 165 1.97 11.50 -10.34
C VAL A 165 3.28 11.25 -11.04
N VAL A 166 3.79 12.26 -11.77
CA VAL A 166 5.09 12.18 -12.44
C VAL A 166 6.17 12.75 -11.53
N LEU A 167 7.20 11.95 -11.23
CA LEU A 167 8.34 12.37 -10.42
C LEU A 167 9.66 12.25 -11.21
N ASP A 168 10.60 13.14 -10.89
CA ASP A 168 11.99 13.01 -11.34
C ASP A 168 12.71 11.94 -10.51
N ASN A 169 13.42 11.07 -11.22
CA ASN A 169 14.25 10.02 -10.66
C ASN A 169 15.72 10.29 -11.05
N PRO A 170 16.50 10.90 -10.15
CA PRO A 170 17.89 11.25 -10.44
C PRO A 170 18.80 10.02 -10.62
N LEU A 171 18.39 8.86 -10.09
CA LEU A 171 19.10 7.59 -10.24
C LEU A 171 18.68 6.83 -11.50
N GLY A 172 17.68 7.34 -12.23
CA GLY A 172 17.10 6.66 -13.36
C GLY A 172 18.05 6.53 -14.52
N THR A 173 17.87 5.44 -15.26
CA THR A 173 18.57 5.29 -16.54
C THR A 173 18.03 6.33 -17.52
N ALA A 174 18.92 6.99 -18.25
CA ALA A 174 18.50 7.71 -19.44
C ALA A 174 17.80 6.69 -20.35
N LEU A 175 16.68 7.08 -20.95
CA LEU A 175 16.07 6.30 -22.04
C LEU A 175 17.18 6.06 -23.06
N ARG A 176 17.72 4.83 -23.08
CA ARG A 176 18.69 4.44 -24.10
C ARG A 176 17.89 4.32 -25.38
N ASP A 177 17.97 5.35 -26.22
CA ASP A 177 17.59 5.20 -27.62
C ASP A 177 18.43 4.06 -28.22
N SER A 178 17.77 2.91 -28.41
CA SER A 178 18.18 1.80 -29.27
C SER A 178 19.50 1.06 -28.94
N ALA A 179 19.40 -0.18 -28.46
CA ALA A 179 20.01 -1.36 -29.09
C ALA A 179 19.62 -2.64 -28.29
N ASP A 180 18.78 -3.47 -28.91
CA ASP A 180 18.42 -4.85 -28.53
C ASP A 180 18.04 -5.16 -27.06
N VAL A 181 16.74 -4.97 -26.78
CA VAL A 181 16.06 -5.48 -25.56
C VAL A 181 16.28 -6.99 -25.35
N PHE A 182 16.46 -7.74 -26.44
CA PHE A 182 16.67 -9.19 -26.42
C PHE A 182 18.00 -9.58 -25.73
N PHE A 183 19.11 -8.95 -26.11
CA PHE A 183 20.42 -9.29 -25.54
C PHE A 183 20.57 -8.85 -24.08
N GLU A 184 19.98 -7.71 -23.68
CA GLU A 184 19.98 -7.31 -22.27
C GLU A 184 19.18 -8.27 -21.39
N THR A 185 18.09 -8.86 -21.90
CA THR A 185 17.26 -9.81 -21.13
C THR A 185 17.99 -11.13 -20.89
N VAL A 186 18.75 -11.62 -21.87
CA VAL A 186 19.54 -12.85 -21.75
C VAL A 186 20.73 -12.69 -20.79
N MET A 187 21.31 -11.49 -20.69
CA MET A 187 22.45 -11.23 -19.79
C MET A 187 22.07 -11.00 -18.32
N ARG A 188 20.78 -10.79 -18.02
CA ARG A 188 20.28 -10.52 -16.65
C ARG A 188 19.62 -11.74 -15.98
N ALA A 189 19.43 -12.85 -16.70
CA ALA A 189 18.90 -14.12 -16.18
C ALA A 189 20.03 -15.03 -15.70
#